data_AF-A0A7X5D8Y7-F1
#
_entry.id   AF-A0A7X5D8Y7-F1
#
_cell.length_a   1.000
_cell.length_b   1.000
_cell.length_c   1.000
_cell.angle_alpha   90.00
_cell.angle_beta   90.00
_cell.angle_gamma   90.00
#
_symmetry.space_group_name_H-M   'P 1'
#
loop_
_entity.id
_entity.type
_entity.pdbx_description
1 polymer ?
#
loop_
_entity_poly.entity_id
_entity_poly.type
_entity_poly.pdbx_seq_one_letter_code
_entity_poly.pdbx_strand_id
1 'polypeptide(L)'
;ADVVLVAVGQGIVSDPFEAFGMTAARGRLAADSFLAAEGFSNVFAGGDCQTGPATVIRAIAAGKVAARNIDSYLGYHHTLDCGVEVPAAEPNDRVPTGRVALAERPARERARDFDGCEESMTYEEAVQECGRCLRCDAFGCGSMEGGRVQYA
;
A
#
# COMPACT_ATOMS: atom_id res chain seq x y z
N ALA A 1 -6.78 38.59 3.16
CA ALA A 1 -7.16 37.20 2.85
C ALA A 1 -8.22 36.81 3.84
N ASP A 2 -9.38 36.37 3.37
CA ASP A 2 -10.52 36.02 4.23
C ASP A 2 -10.45 34.55 4.71
N VAL A 3 -9.68 33.72 4.01
CA VAL A 3 -9.37 32.33 4.38
C VAL A 3 -7.89 32.05 4.12
N VAL A 4 -7.26 31.31 5.04
CA VAL A 4 -5.89 30.79 4.90
C VAL A 4 -5.96 29.26 5.00
N LEU A 5 -5.45 28.56 3.98
CA LEU A 5 -5.44 27.10 3.92
C LEU A 5 -3.99 26.60 3.98
N VAL A 6 -3.63 25.93 5.07
CA VAL A 6 -2.28 25.43 5.32
C VAL A 6 -2.24 23.94 4.99
N ALA A 7 -1.69 23.62 3.82
CA ALA A 7 -1.54 22.24 3.31
C ALA A 7 -0.07 21.85 3.15
N VAL A 8 0.78 22.20 4.13
CA VAL A 8 2.24 21.95 4.10
C VAL A 8 2.63 20.53 4.54
N GLY A 9 1.64 19.65 4.71
CA GLY A 9 1.81 18.27 5.17
C GLY A 9 1.35 18.04 6.60
N GLN A 10 1.57 16.82 7.07
CA GLN A 10 1.22 16.34 8.41
C GLN A 10 2.42 15.64 9.06
N GLY A 11 2.45 15.64 10.40
CA GLY A 11 3.44 14.91 11.20
C GLY A 11 2.75 14.18 12.35
N ILE A 12 3.46 13.25 12.99
CA ILE A 12 2.95 12.57 14.17
C ILE A 12 3.26 13.35 15.44
N VAL A 13 2.45 13.13 16.46
CA VAL A 13 2.76 13.53 17.84
C VAL A 13 3.66 12.44 18.45
N SER A 14 4.97 12.71 18.60
CA SER A 14 5.94 11.73 19.12
C SER A 14 6.25 11.86 20.61
N ASP A 15 6.13 13.06 21.18
CA ASP A 15 6.58 13.35 22.56
C ASP A 15 6.09 12.34 23.63
N PRO A 16 4.81 11.90 23.65
CA PRO A 16 4.36 10.92 24.64
C PRO A 16 5.00 9.53 24.47
N PHE A 17 5.32 9.14 23.24
CA PHE A 17 5.97 7.87 22.93
C PHE A 17 7.47 7.92 23.28
N GLU A 18 8.11 9.06 23.04
CA GLU A 18 9.50 9.30 23.46
C GLU A 18 9.61 9.32 24.99
N ALA A 19 8.65 9.92 25.69
CA ALA A 19 8.57 9.87 27.15
C ALA A 19 8.35 8.45 27.69
N PHE A 20 7.66 7.59 26.93
CA PHE A 20 7.53 6.16 27.22
C PHE A 20 8.83 5.37 26.95
N GLY A 21 9.80 5.96 26.25
CA GLY A 21 11.10 5.37 25.93
C GLY A 21 11.24 4.83 24.51
N MET A 22 10.26 5.09 23.62
CA MET A 22 10.38 4.74 22.20
C MET A 22 11.28 5.73 21.47
N THR A 23 12.04 5.24 20.50
CA THR A 23 12.86 6.09 19.63
C THR A 23 11.99 6.70 18.54
N ALA A 24 11.98 8.03 18.42
CA ALA A 24 11.45 8.72 17.25
C ALA A 24 12.57 9.42 16.47
N ALA A 25 12.51 9.36 15.15
CA ALA A 25 13.49 9.98 14.27
C ALA A 25 12.81 10.63 13.06
N ARG A 26 13.04 11.95 12.90
CA ARG A 26 12.49 12.75 11.79
C ARG A 26 10.95 12.67 11.71
N GLY A 27 10.28 12.76 12.86
CA GLY A 27 8.81 12.73 12.96
C GLY A 27 8.20 11.36 12.66
N ARG A 28 8.92 10.27 12.96
CA ARG A 28 8.49 8.88 12.77
C ARG A 28 8.98 8.02 13.92
N LEU A 29 8.20 7.04 14.35
CA LEU A 29 8.61 6.04 15.33
C LEU A 29 9.57 5.05 14.64
N ALA A 30 10.70 4.78 15.29
CA ALA A 30 11.68 3.82 14.80
C ALA A 30 11.14 2.40 15.00
N ALA A 31 11.04 1.67 13.89
CA ALA A 31 10.68 0.26 13.87
C ALA A 31 11.45 -0.45 12.76
N ASP A 32 11.69 -1.75 12.96
CA ASP A 32 12.40 -2.58 12.00
C ASP A 32 11.53 -2.95 10.77
N SER A 33 12.05 -3.82 9.90
CA SER A 33 11.32 -4.33 8.73
C SER A 33 10.10 -5.19 9.07
N PHE A 34 10.01 -5.68 10.31
CA PHE A 34 8.90 -6.44 10.86
C PHE A 34 7.97 -5.56 11.71
N LEU A 35 8.19 -4.25 11.70
CA LEU A 35 7.43 -3.25 12.43
C LEU A 35 7.58 -3.32 13.94
N ALA A 36 8.54 -4.09 14.47
CA ALA A 36 8.84 -4.10 15.90
C ALA A 36 9.55 -2.79 16.29
N ALA A 37 9.09 -2.15 17.36
CA ALA A 37 9.71 -0.93 17.86
C ALA A 37 11.09 -1.23 18.45
N GLU A 38 12.07 -0.40 18.15
CA GLU A 38 13.44 -0.60 18.63
C GLU A 38 13.48 -0.60 20.17
N GLY A 39 14.07 -1.65 20.76
CA GLY A 39 14.14 -1.83 22.21
C GLY A 39 12.89 -2.46 22.87
N PHE A 40 11.82 -2.75 22.11
CA PHE A 40 10.59 -3.33 22.63
C PHE A 40 10.13 -4.53 21.79
N SER A 41 10.19 -5.74 22.36
CA SER A 41 9.76 -6.96 21.65
C SER A 41 8.25 -7.09 21.47
N ASN A 42 7.46 -6.35 22.26
CA ASN A 42 6.01 -6.45 22.34
C ASN A 42 5.26 -5.22 21.78
N VAL A 43 5.98 -4.28 21.16
CA VAL A 43 5.41 -3.05 20.61
C VAL A 43 5.67 -3.01 19.12
N PHE A 44 4.63 -2.72 18.33
CA PHE A 44 4.71 -2.67 16.88
C PHE A 44 4.19 -1.32 16.35
N ALA A 45 4.86 -0.75 15.35
CA ALA A 45 4.51 0.54 14.75
C ALA A 45 4.53 0.46 13.23
N GLY A 46 3.45 0.88 12.56
CA GLY A 46 3.30 0.80 11.11
C GLY A 46 2.40 1.88 10.54
N GLY A 47 2.55 2.15 9.23
CA GLY A 47 1.79 3.18 8.52
C GLY A 47 2.50 4.54 8.53
N ASP A 48 1.74 5.63 8.55
CA ASP A 48 2.30 6.98 8.46
C ASP A 48 3.20 7.32 9.66
N CYS A 49 2.94 6.74 10.85
CA CYS A 49 3.80 6.94 12.01
C CYS A 49 5.16 6.27 11.89
N GLN A 50 5.33 5.30 10.99
CA GLN A 50 6.58 4.57 10.78
C GLN A 50 7.29 5.02 9.50
N THR A 51 6.55 5.21 8.40
CA THR A 51 7.13 5.61 7.10
C THR A 51 7.12 7.11 6.85
N GLY A 52 6.25 7.87 7.54
CA GLY A 52 5.83 9.21 7.14
C GLY A 52 4.62 9.15 6.19
N PRO A 53 4.03 10.30 5.81
CA PRO A 53 2.88 10.33 4.92
C PRO A 53 3.12 9.56 3.63
N ALA A 54 2.33 8.51 3.41
CA ALA A 54 2.45 7.64 2.25
C ALA A 54 1.06 7.35 1.63
N THR A 55 0.96 6.25 0.90
CA THR A 55 -0.29 5.78 0.30
C THR A 55 -1.05 4.90 1.30
N VAL A 56 -2.39 4.96 1.29
CA VAL A 56 -3.27 4.10 2.11
C VAL A 56 -2.91 2.61 1.99
N ILE A 57 -2.55 2.13 0.80
CA ILE A 57 -2.18 0.72 0.59
C ILE A 57 -0.93 0.30 1.39
N ARG A 58 0.01 1.22 1.62
CA ARG A 58 1.21 0.95 2.44
C ARG A 58 0.86 0.86 3.93
N ALA A 59 -0.05 1.70 4.41
CA ALA A 59 -0.55 1.59 5.78
C ALA A 59 -1.30 0.28 6.02
N ILE A 60 -2.13 -0.15 5.06
CA ILE A 60 -2.82 -1.45 5.10
C ILE A 60 -1.80 -2.60 5.11
N ALA A 61 -0.78 -2.55 4.24
CA ALA A 61 0.27 -3.56 4.21
C ALA A 61 1.02 -3.64 5.55
N ALA A 62 1.36 -2.49 6.15
CA ALA A 62 1.98 -2.44 7.46
C ALA A 62 1.08 -3.05 8.55
N GLY A 63 -0.22 -2.73 8.55
CA GLY A 63 -1.17 -3.33 9.47
C GLY A 63 -1.21 -4.86 9.39
N LYS A 64 -1.16 -5.43 8.17
CA LYS A 64 -1.11 -6.89 7.96
C LYS A 64 0.17 -7.51 8.51
N VAL A 65 1.32 -6.86 8.31
CA VAL A 65 2.61 -7.33 8.84
C VAL A 65 2.61 -7.27 10.37
N ALA A 66 2.17 -6.15 10.95
CA ALA A 66 2.10 -5.98 12.40
C ALA A 66 1.17 -7.02 13.04
N ALA A 67 -0.02 -7.23 12.49
CA ALA A 67 -0.96 -8.22 13.00
C ALA A 67 -0.36 -9.63 13.03
N ARG A 68 0.36 -10.04 11.97
CA ARG A 68 0.99 -11.36 11.90
C ARG A 68 2.17 -11.52 12.86
N ASN A 69 2.93 -10.45 13.10
CA ASN A 69 4.04 -10.47 14.06
C ASN A 69 3.55 -10.41 15.50
N ILE A 70 2.45 -9.71 15.78
CA ILE A 70 1.77 -9.77 17.08
C ILE A 70 1.25 -11.19 17.34
N ASP A 71 0.60 -11.81 16.34
CA ASP A 71 0.12 -13.19 16.44
C ASP A 71 1.26 -14.16 16.77
N SER A 72 2.39 -14.03 16.05
CA SER A 72 3.59 -14.83 16.26
C SER A 72 4.26 -14.56 17.62
N TYR A 73 4.31 -13.29 18.06
CA TYR A 73 4.82 -12.90 19.37
C TYR A 73 4.02 -13.52 20.51
N LEU A 74 2.69 -13.63 20.33
CA LEU A 74 1.80 -14.30 21.28
C LEU A 74 1.88 -15.85 21.22
N GLY A 75 2.73 -16.40 20.34
CA GLY A 75 2.93 -17.85 20.19
C GLY A 75 1.91 -18.52 19.27
N TYR A 76 1.16 -17.75 18.48
CA TYR A 76 0.17 -18.25 17.53
C TYR A 76 0.65 -18.11 16.08
N HIS A 77 0.05 -18.89 15.19
CA HIS A 77 0.29 -18.84 13.75
C HIS A 77 -1.03 -18.99 12.99
N HIS A 78 -2.00 -18.15 13.33
CA HIS A 78 -3.33 -18.20 12.73
C HIS A 78 -3.26 -17.94 11.22
N THR A 79 -3.96 -18.78 10.47
CA THR A 79 -4.24 -18.55 9.06
C THR A 79 -5.56 -17.79 8.95
N LEU A 80 -5.55 -16.63 8.31
CA LEU A 80 -6.76 -15.88 8.01
C LEU A 80 -7.43 -16.52 6.80
N ASP A 81 -8.60 -17.10 7.00
CA ASP A 81 -9.50 -17.39 5.90
C ASP A 81 -10.25 -16.10 5.54
N CYS A 82 -9.96 -15.53 4.37
CA CYS A 82 -10.64 -14.35 3.88
C CYS A 82 -12.01 -14.67 3.26
N GLY A 83 -12.44 -15.95 3.23
CA GLY A 83 -13.75 -16.36 2.71
C GLY A 83 -13.92 -16.08 1.22
N VAL A 84 -12.82 -15.92 0.49
CA VAL A 84 -12.82 -15.61 -0.95
C VAL A 84 -12.35 -16.83 -1.71
N GLU A 85 -13.24 -17.41 -2.51
CA GLU A 85 -12.86 -18.37 -3.53
C GLU A 85 -12.28 -17.64 -4.73
N VAL A 86 -11.01 -17.94 -5.04
CA VAL A 86 -10.33 -17.37 -6.21
C VAL A 86 -10.71 -18.21 -7.43
N PRO A 87 -11.38 -17.64 -8.46
CA PRO A 87 -11.69 -18.39 -9.66
C PRO A 87 -10.42 -18.79 -10.40
N ALA A 88 -10.47 -19.94 -11.09
CA ALA A 88 -9.36 -20.40 -11.92
C ALA A 88 -8.98 -19.34 -12.96
N ALA A 89 -7.68 -19.13 -13.15
CA ALA A 89 -7.20 -18.16 -14.10
C ALA A 89 -7.46 -18.63 -15.54
N GLU A 90 -8.07 -17.77 -16.36
CA GLU A 90 -8.09 -17.97 -17.81
C GLU A 90 -6.67 -17.90 -18.41
N PRO A 91 -6.42 -18.57 -19.55
CA PRO A 91 -5.13 -18.51 -20.24
C PRO A 91 -4.72 -17.07 -20.54
N ASN A 92 -3.44 -16.77 -20.35
CA ASN A 92 -2.89 -15.44 -20.61
C ASN A 92 -2.78 -15.18 -22.12
N ASP A 93 -3.48 -14.15 -22.61
CA ASP A 93 -3.33 -13.64 -23.97
C ASP A 93 -2.03 -12.81 -24.08
N ARG A 94 -1.07 -13.34 -24.85
CA ARG A 94 0.25 -12.72 -25.05
C ARG A 94 0.36 -11.91 -26.33
N VAL A 95 -0.78 -11.61 -26.99
CA VAL A 95 -0.78 -10.74 -28.16
C VAL A 95 -0.25 -9.35 -27.76
N PRO A 96 0.84 -8.86 -28.39
CA PRO A 96 1.37 -7.54 -28.10
C PRO A 96 0.30 -6.47 -28.36
N THR A 97 -0.13 -5.82 -27.29
CA THR A 97 -1.17 -4.79 -27.32
C THR A 97 -0.59 -3.50 -26.76
N GLY A 98 -0.83 -2.39 -27.47
CA GLY A 98 -0.34 -1.06 -27.08
C GLY A 98 -1.02 -0.55 -25.80
N ARG A 99 -0.30 0.29 -25.04
CA ARG A 99 -0.88 1.03 -23.91
C ARG A 99 -1.85 2.08 -24.43
N VAL A 100 -3.01 2.20 -23.78
CA VAL A 100 -3.88 3.36 -23.97
C VAL A 100 -3.16 4.59 -23.40
N ALA A 101 -3.08 5.65 -24.20
CA ALA A 101 -2.56 6.93 -23.75
C ALA A 101 -3.73 7.82 -23.33
N LEU A 102 -3.97 7.93 -22.02
CA LEU A 102 -5.02 8.80 -21.49
C LEU A 102 -4.74 10.26 -21.85
N ALA A 103 -5.77 10.94 -22.34
CA ALA A 103 -5.71 12.39 -22.52
C ALA A 103 -5.78 13.08 -21.15
N GLU A 104 -5.01 14.14 -21.00
CA GLU A 104 -5.11 15.03 -19.83
C GLU A 104 -5.87 16.29 -20.20
N ARG A 105 -6.69 16.77 -19.28
CA ARG A 105 -7.38 18.05 -19.44
C ARG A 105 -6.37 19.21 -19.51
N PRO A 106 -6.61 20.24 -20.33
CA PRO A 106 -5.74 21.40 -20.42
C PRO A 106 -5.52 22.07 -19.05
N ALA A 107 -4.28 22.44 -18.75
CA ALA A 107 -3.93 23.07 -17.46
C ALA A 107 -4.75 24.33 -17.15
N ARG A 108 -5.13 25.11 -18.18
CA ARG A 108 -5.96 26.31 -18.06
C ARG A 108 -7.39 26.05 -17.55
N GLU A 109 -7.89 24.84 -17.74
CA GLU A 109 -9.20 24.37 -17.29
C GLU A 109 -9.08 23.74 -15.91
N ARG A 110 -8.10 22.84 -15.72
CA ARG A 110 -7.81 22.20 -14.42
C ARG A 110 -7.51 23.19 -13.29
N ALA A 111 -7.00 24.38 -13.60
CA ALA A 111 -6.75 25.42 -12.60
C ALA A 111 -8.02 26.10 -12.06
N ARG A 112 -9.20 25.80 -12.62
CA ARG A 112 -10.47 26.48 -12.33
C ARG A 112 -11.48 25.60 -11.58
N ASP A 113 -11.19 24.32 -11.41
CA ASP A 113 -12.05 23.34 -10.75
C ASP A 113 -11.22 22.30 -9.99
N PHE A 114 -11.92 21.38 -9.31
CA PHE A 114 -11.32 20.25 -8.59
C PHE A 114 -11.66 18.91 -9.25
N ASP A 115 -12.06 18.93 -10.53
CA ASP A 115 -12.38 17.70 -11.25
C ASP A 115 -11.11 16.93 -11.63
N GLY A 116 -11.26 15.68 -12.05
CA GLY A 116 -10.15 14.80 -12.45
C GLY A 116 -9.23 15.46 -13.48
N CYS A 117 -7.92 15.19 -13.39
CA CYS A 117 -6.92 15.69 -14.33
C CYS A 117 -6.85 14.87 -15.62
N GLU A 118 -6.94 13.55 -15.47
CA GLU A 118 -6.97 12.57 -16.56
C GLU A 118 -8.41 12.34 -17.03
N GLU A 119 -8.60 12.23 -18.34
CA GLU A 119 -9.88 11.81 -18.90
C GLU A 119 -10.12 10.31 -18.63
N SER A 120 -11.38 9.90 -18.62
CA SER A 120 -11.74 8.49 -18.45
C SER A 120 -11.52 7.72 -19.75
N MET A 121 -11.13 6.45 -19.65
CA MET A 121 -11.08 5.55 -20.81
C MET A 121 -12.48 5.36 -21.39
N THR A 122 -12.56 5.24 -22.73
CA THR A 122 -13.76 4.66 -23.34
C THR A 122 -13.88 3.17 -22.97
N TYR A 123 -15.03 2.58 -23.26
CA TYR A 123 -15.23 1.15 -23.04
C TYR A 123 -14.21 0.31 -23.82
N GLU A 124 -13.95 0.67 -25.07
CA GLU A 124 -13.02 -0.04 -25.96
C GLU A 124 -11.58 0.07 -25.47
N GLU A 125 -11.18 1.27 -25.01
CA GLU A 125 -9.88 1.52 -24.41
C GLU A 125 -9.69 0.73 -23.11
N ALA A 126 -10.70 0.71 -22.25
CA ALA A 126 -10.68 -0.07 -21.02
C ALA A 126 -10.55 -1.58 -21.31
N VAL A 127 -11.29 -2.10 -22.30
CA VAL A 127 -11.18 -3.50 -22.73
C VAL A 127 -9.77 -3.80 -23.26
N GLN A 128 -9.19 -2.93 -24.09
CA GLN A 128 -7.83 -3.08 -24.60
C GLN A 128 -6.78 -3.09 -23.46
N GLU A 129 -6.88 -2.16 -22.51
CA GLU A 129 -5.93 -2.08 -21.40
C GLU A 129 -6.07 -3.28 -20.44
N CYS A 130 -7.30 -3.74 -20.18
CA CYS A 130 -7.55 -4.94 -19.37
C CYS A 130 -7.07 -6.23 -20.07
N GLY A 131 -7.17 -6.30 -21.40
CA GLY A 131 -6.68 -7.43 -22.20
C GLY A 131 -5.17 -7.63 -22.14
N ARG A 132 -4.41 -6.63 -21.67
CA ARG A 132 -2.95 -6.70 -21.46
C ARG A 132 -2.56 -7.38 -20.16
N CYS A 133 -3.51 -7.80 -19.33
CA CYS A 133 -3.24 -8.37 -18.02
C CYS A 133 -2.37 -9.63 -18.13
N LEU A 134 -1.12 -9.54 -17.68
CA LEU A 134 -0.20 -10.68 -17.67
C LEU A 134 -0.54 -11.74 -16.62
N ARG A 135 -1.62 -11.53 -15.84
CA ARG A 135 -2.07 -12.43 -14.76
C ARG A 135 -0.90 -12.82 -13.86
N CYS A 136 -0.15 -11.82 -13.39
CA CYS A 136 1.05 -12.04 -12.57
C CYS A 136 0.74 -12.70 -11.22
N ASP A 137 -0.51 -12.65 -10.78
CA ASP A 137 -1.10 -13.41 -9.69
C ASP A 137 -1.08 -14.93 -9.95
N ALA A 138 -1.36 -15.36 -11.18
CA ALA A 138 -1.53 -16.77 -11.53
C ALA A 138 -0.36 -17.38 -12.34
N PHE A 139 0.34 -16.58 -13.14
CA PHE A 139 1.45 -17.02 -13.99
C PHE A 139 2.76 -16.26 -13.71
N GLY A 140 2.78 -15.34 -12.74
CA GLY A 140 3.94 -14.52 -12.37
C GLY A 140 4.43 -14.80 -10.94
N CYS A 141 4.98 -13.80 -10.25
CA CYS A 141 5.49 -13.98 -8.89
C CYS A 141 4.42 -14.43 -7.87
N GLY A 142 3.13 -14.28 -8.18
CA GLY A 142 2.02 -14.79 -7.37
C GLY A 142 1.87 -16.31 -7.41
N SER A 143 2.37 -16.98 -8.45
CA SER A 143 2.40 -18.45 -8.54
C SER A 143 3.57 -19.08 -7.77
N MET A 144 4.46 -18.26 -7.18
CA MET A 144 5.48 -18.73 -6.26
C MET A 144 4.86 -19.00 -4.88
N GLU A 145 3.99 -20.01 -4.82
CA GLU A 145 3.60 -20.61 -3.54
C GLU A 145 4.87 -21.11 -2.83
N GLY A 146 5.07 -20.67 -1.58
CA GLY A 146 6.23 -21.04 -0.78
C GLY A 146 7.43 -20.08 -0.82
N GLY A 147 7.43 -19.03 -1.66
CA GLY A 147 8.53 -18.03 -1.68
C GLY A 147 8.68 -17.22 -0.37
N ARG A 148 7.68 -17.27 0.52
CA ARG A 148 7.70 -16.68 1.87
C ARG A 148 8.19 -17.65 2.95
N VAL A 149 8.39 -18.93 2.63
CA VAL A 149 8.99 -19.92 3.53
C VAL A 149 10.49 -19.94 3.23
N GLN A 150 11.20 -18.88 3.62
CA GLN A 150 12.62 -19.04 3.87
C GLN A 150 12.81 -19.47 5.33
N TYR A 151 13.64 -20.50 5.50
CA TYR A 151 14.24 -21.03 6.72
C TYR A 151 13.46 -22.13 7.45
N ALA A 152 13.85 -23.38 7.16
CA ALA A 152 14.30 -24.30 8.20
C ALA A 152 15.84 -24.29 8.18
#